data_AF-A0A834KT15-F1
#
_entry.id   AF-A0A834KT15-F1
#
_cell.length_a   1.000
_cell.length_b   1.000
_cell.length_c   1.000
_cell.angle_alpha   90.00
_cell.angle_beta   90.00
_cell.angle_gamma   90.00
#
_symmetry.space_group_name_H-M   'P 1'
#
loop_
_entity.id
_entity.type
_entity.pdbx_description
1 polymer ?
#
loop_
_entity_poly.entity_id
_entity_poly.type
_entity_poly.pdbx_seq_one_letter_code
_entity_poly.pdbx_strand_id
1 'polypeptide(L)'
;MKIGLLRNFLYYFSLRQGTVLIAIIQLFISGFSMVFFILALAHAMGIQEMVVRDTQDTLEREALEDISSHQNAKKMDVAHHNAIETVYSMYCGLVITVIHFMTTILLFYGALTNNRHFMTPWMMVMMTIISALTISLFLVEQDCPFIAILGGKADICERVIVLLFIITSSYIWFVVYSTYKSLEIKKGLTHEVYNFKKYALEIVPQPTKSFHVSATMPYDV
;
A
#
# COMPACT_ATOMS: atom_id res chain seq x y z
N MET A 1 16.49 1.72 20.83
CA MET A 1 17.16 1.98 19.54
C MET A 1 16.41 3.10 18.83
N LYS A 2 16.97 4.32 18.68
CA LYS A 2 16.32 5.42 17.95
C LYS A 2 16.60 5.22 16.45
N ILE A 3 15.61 4.75 15.69
CA ILE A 3 15.72 4.70 14.23
C ILE A 3 15.83 6.14 13.71
N GLY A 4 16.94 6.44 13.04
CA GLY A 4 17.15 7.75 12.42
C GLY A 4 16.19 7.94 11.26
N LEU A 5 15.38 9.00 11.29
CA LEU A 5 14.50 9.36 10.18
C LEU A 5 15.33 9.97 9.05
N LEU A 6 14.95 9.72 7.79
CA LEU A 6 15.55 10.46 6.66
C LEU A 6 15.26 11.96 6.82
N ARG A 7 16.21 12.79 6.39
CA ARG A 7 16.04 14.25 6.27
C ARG A 7 15.62 14.67 4.86
N ASN A 8 16.18 14.02 3.84
CA ASN A 8 15.99 14.33 2.42
C ASN A 8 15.68 13.06 1.63
N PHE A 9 14.99 13.20 0.50
CA PHE A 9 14.83 12.14 -0.50
C PHE A 9 15.92 12.27 -1.56
N LEU A 10 16.67 11.18 -1.83
CA LEU A 10 17.80 11.15 -2.77
C LEU A 10 18.79 12.31 -2.54
N TYR A 11 18.97 12.75 -1.29
CA TYR A 11 19.81 13.88 -0.88
C TYR A 11 19.36 15.29 -1.37
N TYR A 12 18.75 15.40 -2.55
CA TYR A 12 18.41 16.67 -3.20
C TYR A 12 17.01 17.19 -2.90
N PHE A 13 16.02 16.30 -2.75
CA PHE A 13 14.63 16.71 -2.58
C PHE A 13 14.24 16.76 -1.10
N SER A 14 13.36 17.71 -0.75
CA SER A 14 12.68 17.62 0.53
C SER A 14 11.88 16.32 0.62
N LEU A 15 11.76 15.74 1.83
CA LEU A 15 10.95 14.54 2.07
C LEU A 15 9.55 14.60 1.46
N ARG A 16 8.92 15.79 1.53
CA ARG A 16 7.59 16.03 0.97
C ARG A 16 7.60 15.94 -0.56
N GLN A 17 8.54 16.62 -1.23
CA GLN A 17 8.69 16.52 -2.69
C GLN A 17 8.97 15.08 -3.12
N GLY A 18 9.83 14.37 -2.39
CA GLY A 18 10.09 12.94 -2.64
C GLY A 18 8.84 12.09 -2.49
N THR A 19 8.03 12.32 -1.46
CA THR A 19 6.77 11.59 -1.24
C THR A 19 5.74 11.89 -2.33
N VAL A 20 5.63 13.15 -2.76
CA VAL A 20 4.74 13.54 -3.87
C VAL A 20 5.20 12.87 -5.17
N LEU A 21 6.51 12.88 -5.45
CA LEU A 21 7.08 12.22 -6.63
C LEU A 21 6.84 10.71 -6.61
N ILE A 22 7.05 10.06 -5.46
CA ILE A 22 6.74 8.63 -5.25
C ILE A 22 5.27 8.36 -5.56
N ALA A 23 4.35 9.16 -5.01
CA ALA A 23 2.92 8.96 -5.23
C ALA A 23 2.55 9.09 -6.71
N ILE A 24 3.10 10.08 -7.42
CA ILE A 24 2.89 10.25 -8.87
C ILE A 24 3.39 9.02 -9.63
N ILE A 25 4.63 8.60 -9.39
CA ILE A 25 5.23 7.42 -10.07
C ILE A 25 4.41 6.17 -9.79
N GLN A 26 3.98 5.95 -8.54
CA GLN A 26 3.16 4.80 -8.16
C GLN A 26 1.77 4.83 -8.79
N LEU A 27 1.15 6.01 -8.96
CA LEU A 27 -0.11 6.14 -9.70
C LEU A 27 0.04 5.74 -11.17
N PHE A 28 1.13 6.16 -11.82
CA PHE A 28 1.42 5.76 -13.20
C PHE A 28 1.67 4.26 -13.31
N ILE A 29 2.50 3.69 -12.42
CA ILE A 29 2.82 2.25 -12.44
C ILE A 29 1.56 1.41 -12.19
N SER A 30 0.76 1.75 -11.18
CA SER A 30 -0.47 1.01 -10.87
C SER A 30 -1.55 1.19 -11.93
N GLY A 31 -1.70 2.41 -12.47
CA GLY A 31 -2.57 2.69 -13.62
C GLY A 31 -2.22 1.85 -14.84
N PHE A 32 -0.93 1.82 -15.20
CA PHE A 32 -0.43 0.99 -16.29
C PHE A 32 -0.65 -0.50 -16.01
N SER A 33 -0.32 -0.97 -14.80
CA SER A 33 -0.51 -2.37 -14.41
C SER A 33 -1.98 -2.81 -14.51
N MET A 34 -2.94 -1.96 -14.15
CA MET A 34 -4.37 -2.26 -14.32
C MET A 34 -4.74 -2.54 -15.78
N VAL A 35 -4.21 -1.77 -16.73
CA VAL A 35 -4.44 -2.01 -18.16
C VAL A 35 -3.94 -3.39 -18.58
N PHE A 36 -2.74 -3.78 -18.12
CA PHE A 36 -2.21 -5.13 -18.39
C PHE A 36 -3.05 -6.23 -17.76
N PHE A 37 -3.51 -6.07 -16.52
CA PHE A 37 -4.38 -7.06 -15.89
C PHE A 37 -5.72 -7.20 -16.62
N ILE A 38 -6.33 -6.10 -17.05
CA ILE A 38 -7.58 -6.14 -17.83
C ILE A 38 -7.36 -6.86 -19.16
N LEU A 39 -6.26 -6.56 -19.87
CA LEU A 39 -5.92 -7.20 -21.13
C LEU A 39 -5.62 -8.70 -20.94
N ALA A 40 -4.84 -9.04 -19.91
CA ALA A 40 -4.52 -10.42 -19.56
C ALA A 40 -5.78 -11.21 -19.20
N LEU A 41 -6.68 -10.61 -18.42
CA LEU A 41 -7.95 -11.23 -18.02
C LEU A 41 -8.85 -11.46 -19.25
N ALA A 42 -8.95 -10.49 -20.16
CA ALA A 42 -9.71 -10.66 -21.41
C ALA A 42 -9.15 -11.82 -22.25
N HIS A 43 -7.82 -11.92 -22.35
CA HIS A 43 -7.18 -13.02 -23.06
C HIS A 43 -7.39 -14.37 -22.37
N ALA A 44 -7.26 -14.43 -21.04
CA ALA A 44 -7.46 -15.66 -20.28
C ALA A 44 -8.91 -16.14 -20.31
N MET A 45 -9.89 -15.23 -20.25
CA MET A 45 -11.31 -15.57 -20.43
C MET A 45 -11.58 -16.12 -21.84
N GLY A 46 -10.97 -15.54 -22.87
CA GLY A 46 -11.07 -16.08 -24.24
C GLY A 46 -10.49 -17.50 -24.36
N ILE A 47 -9.35 -17.76 -23.72
CA ILE A 47 -8.78 -19.12 -23.65
C ILE A 47 -9.72 -20.06 -22.89
N GLN A 48 -10.25 -19.64 -21.74
CA GLN A 48 -11.16 -20.44 -20.94
C GLN A 48 -12.41 -20.83 -21.74
N GLU A 49 -13.00 -19.90 -22.49
CA GLU A 49 -14.17 -20.17 -23.33
C GLU A 49 -13.86 -21.20 -24.42
N MET A 50 -12.69 -21.07 -25.09
CA MET A 50 -12.25 -22.08 -26.07
C MET A 50 -12.04 -23.45 -25.43
N VAL A 51 -11.43 -23.52 -24.24
CA VAL A 51 -11.22 -24.78 -23.52
C VAL A 51 -12.54 -25.42 -23.11
N VAL A 52 -13.53 -24.63 -22.66
CA VAL A 52 -14.88 -25.12 -22.33
C VAL A 52 -15.57 -25.70 -23.58
N ARG A 53 -15.48 -25.00 -24.71
CA ARG A 53 -16.08 -25.47 -25.96
C ARG A 53 -15.42 -26.76 -26.46
N ASP A 54 -14.08 -26.82 -26.49
CA ASP A 54 -13.35 -28.02 -26.88
C ASP A 54 -13.65 -29.20 -25.94
N THR A 55 -13.90 -28.89 -24.66
CA THR A 55 -14.32 -29.88 -23.66
C THR A 55 -15.69 -30.45 -23.98
N GLN A 56 -16.64 -29.60 -24.32
CA GLN A 56 -17.99 -29.99 -24.68
C GLN A 56 -18.01 -30.80 -25.99
N ASP A 57 -17.32 -30.34 -27.04
CA ASP A 57 -17.26 -31.00 -28.34
C ASP A 57 -16.66 -32.43 -28.21
N THR A 58 -15.66 -32.59 -27.33
CA THR A 58 -15.05 -33.89 -27.06
C THR A 58 -16.01 -34.83 -26.32
N LEU A 59 -16.75 -34.32 -25.32
CA LEU A 59 -17.74 -35.11 -24.60
C LEU A 59 -18.90 -35.56 -25.51
N GLU A 60 -19.36 -34.69 -26.42
CA GLU A 60 -20.39 -35.03 -27.41
C GLU A 60 -19.90 -36.14 -28.36
N ARG A 61 -18.63 -36.08 -28.79
CA ARG A 61 -18.03 -37.10 -29.65
C ARG A 61 -17.84 -38.44 -28.93
N GLU A 62 -17.35 -38.43 -27.69
CA GLU A 62 -17.21 -39.65 -26.88
C GLU A 62 -18.56 -40.33 -26.64
N ALA A 63 -19.63 -39.55 -26.41
CA ALA A 63 -20.99 -40.06 -26.24
C ALA A 63 -21.58 -40.68 -27.53
N LEU A 64 -21.19 -40.18 -28.71
CA LEU A 64 -21.65 -40.69 -30.00
C LEU A 64 -20.86 -41.91 -30.49
N GLU A 65 -19.56 -41.95 -30.22
CA GLU A 65 -18.65 -43.00 -30.72
C GLU A 65 -18.47 -44.18 -29.73
N ASP A 66 -19.02 -44.11 -28.51
CA ASP A 66 -18.89 -45.11 -27.42
C ASP A 66 -17.42 -45.46 -27.10
N ILE A 67 -16.51 -44.50 -27.33
CA ILE A 67 -15.07 -44.63 -27.11
C ILE A 67 -14.76 -44.15 -25.68
N SER A 68 -14.48 -45.07 -24.76
CA SER A 68 -14.05 -44.70 -23.40
C SER A 68 -12.57 -44.29 -23.36
N SER A 69 -12.26 -43.01 -23.59
CA SER A 69 -10.88 -42.51 -23.56
C SER A 69 -10.54 -41.81 -22.23
N HIS A 70 -10.49 -42.59 -21.13
CA HIS A 70 -10.25 -42.08 -19.76
C HIS A 70 -9.02 -41.16 -19.63
N GLN A 71 -7.98 -41.36 -20.45
CA GLN A 71 -6.80 -40.49 -20.48
C GLN A 71 -7.06 -39.11 -21.10
N ASN A 72 -7.96 -38.96 -22.07
CA ASN A 72 -8.29 -37.65 -22.65
C ASN A 72 -9.24 -36.88 -21.73
N ALA A 73 -10.23 -37.56 -21.15
CA ALA A 73 -11.12 -36.97 -20.15
C ALA A 73 -10.33 -36.35 -18.98
N LYS A 74 -9.31 -37.07 -18.46
CA LYS A 74 -8.44 -36.55 -17.40
C LYS A 74 -7.60 -35.34 -17.84
N LYS A 75 -7.05 -35.34 -19.05
CA LYS A 75 -6.27 -34.20 -19.57
C LYS A 75 -7.14 -32.95 -19.75
N MET A 76 -8.37 -33.15 -20.20
CA MET A 76 -9.35 -32.11 -20.44
C MET A 76 -9.82 -31.46 -19.12
N ASP A 77 -10.10 -32.27 -18.10
CA ASP A 77 -10.44 -31.79 -16.76
C ASP A 77 -9.31 -30.96 -16.14
N VAL A 78 -8.05 -31.42 -16.28
CA VAL A 78 -6.87 -30.65 -15.85
C VAL A 78 -6.73 -29.32 -16.61
N ALA A 79 -6.96 -29.32 -17.93
CA ALA A 79 -6.89 -28.11 -18.73
C ALA A 79 -7.98 -27.10 -18.33
N HIS A 80 -9.20 -27.57 -18.10
CA HIS A 80 -10.32 -26.75 -17.65
C HIS A 80 -10.06 -26.18 -16.24
N HIS A 81 -9.56 -27.00 -15.31
CA HIS A 81 -9.19 -26.56 -13.97
C HIS A 81 -8.10 -25.46 -14.02
N ASN A 82 -7.03 -25.67 -14.77
CA ASN A 82 -5.94 -24.71 -14.91
C ASN A 82 -6.40 -23.39 -15.56
N ALA A 83 -7.28 -23.46 -16.56
CA ALA A 83 -7.84 -22.26 -17.19
C ALA A 83 -8.67 -21.44 -16.20
N ILE A 84 -9.51 -22.11 -15.40
CA ILE A 84 -10.28 -21.48 -14.32
C ILE A 84 -9.37 -20.85 -13.27
N GLU A 85 -8.39 -21.60 -12.77
CA GLU A 85 -7.44 -21.12 -11.76
C GLU A 85 -6.68 -19.88 -12.24
N THR A 86 -6.25 -19.87 -13.50
CA THR A 86 -5.56 -18.74 -14.12
C THR A 86 -6.44 -17.49 -14.14
N VAL A 87 -7.72 -17.61 -14.51
CA VAL A 87 -8.67 -16.49 -14.53
C VAL A 87 -8.92 -15.95 -13.12
N TYR A 88 -9.10 -16.82 -12.12
CA TYR A 88 -9.25 -16.40 -10.72
C TYR A 88 -7.99 -15.71 -10.18
N SER A 89 -6.80 -16.23 -10.51
CA SER A 89 -5.52 -15.61 -10.15
C SER A 89 -5.37 -14.21 -10.74
N MET A 90 -5.69 -14.04 -12.04
CA MET A 90 -5.69 -12.73 -12.70
C MET A 90 -6.71 -11.75 -12.07
N TYR A 91 -7.90 -12.23 -11.71
CA TYR A 91 -8.91 -11.42 -11.04
C TYR A 91 -8.44 -10.95 -9.66
N CYS A 92 -7.84 -11.83 -8.86
CA CYS A 92 -7.22 -11.49 -7.58
C CYS A 92 -6.12 -10.42 -7.75
N GLY A 93 -5.25 -10.59 -8.75
CA GLY A 93 -4.22 -9.60 -9.09
C GLY A 93 -4.79 -8.23 -9.46
N LEU A 94 -5.88 -8.20 -10.23
CA LEU A 94 -6.59 -6.97 -10.59
C LEU A 94 -7.15 -6.26 -9.35
N VAL A 95 -7.85 -6.99 -8.47
CA VAL A 95 -8.41 -6.44 -7.22
C VAL A 95 -7.31 -5.84 -6.34
N ILE A 96 -6.19 -6.55 -6.16
CA ILE A 96 -5.04 -6.05 -5.39
C ILE A 96 -4.50 -4.75 -6.01
N THR A 97 -4.39 -4.71 -7.35
CA THR A 97 -3.91 -3.53 -8.06
C THR A 97 -4.86 -2.34 -7.90
N VAL A 98 -6.18 -2.56 -7.93
CA VAL A 98 -7.19 -1.53 -7.66
C VAL A 98 -7.07 -0.98 -6.23
N ILE A 99 -6.88 -1.85 -5.23
CA ILE A 99 -6.67 -1.43 -3.84
C ILE A 99 -5.38 -0.60 -3.73
N HIS A 100 -4.29 -1.03 -4.37
CA HIS A 100 -3.04 -0.28 -4.41
C HIS A 100 -3.21 1.10 -5.08
N PHE A 101 -3.94 1.17 -6.19
CA PHE A 101 -4.25 2.43 -6.87
C PHE A 101 -5.02 3.40 -5.97
N MET A 102 -6.11 2.92 -5.34
CA MET A 102 -6.94 3.73 -4.45
C MET A 102 -6.17 4.23 -3.23
N THR A 103 -5.35 3.38 -2.61
CA THR A 103 -4.50 3.80 -1.49
C THR A 103 -3.40 4.76 -1.93
N THR A 104 -2.90 4.66 -3.16
CA THR A 104 -1.92 5.62 -3.72
C THR A 104 -2.55 6.99 -3.98
N ILE A 105 -3.83 7.07 -4.37
CA ILE A 105 -4.56 8.34 -4.43
C ILE A 105 -4.62 8.99 -3.03
N LEU A 106 -4.91 8.21 -1.99
CA LEU A 106 -4.91 8.70 -0.61
C LEU A 106 -3.51 9.16 -0.18
N LEU A 107 -2.44 8.46 -0.56
CA LEU A 107 -1.07 8.90 -0.34
C LEU A 107 -0.81 10.26 -0.99
N PHE A 108 -1.17 10.41 -2.27
CA PHE A 108 -0.99 11.66 -3.01
C PHE A 108 -1.73 12.82 -2.32
N TYR A 109 -2.99 12.60 -1.98
CA TYR A 109 -3.80 13.57 -1.26
C TYR A 109 -3.21 13.92 0.11
N GLY A 110 -2.78 12.92 0.89
CA GLY A 110 -2.15 13.10 2.20
C GLY A 110 -0.84 13.88 2.13
N ALA A 111 -0.04 13.66 1.08
CA ALA A 111 1.21 14.38 0.84
C ALA A 111 0.97 15.84 0.46
N LEU A 112 -0.08 16.13 -0.33
CA LEU A 112 -0.46 17.50 -0.69
C LEU A 112 -1.02 18.27 0.51
N THR A 113 -1.93 17.65 1.26
CA THR A 113 -2.63 18.27 2.40
C THR A 113 -1.86 18.23 3.72
N ASN A 114 -0.67 17.61 3.75
CA ASN A 114 0.11 17.37 4.97
C ASN A 114 -0.67 16.62 6.06
N ASN A 115 -1.59 15.74 5.66
CA ASN A 115 -2.38 14.93 6.57
C ASN A 115 -1.88 13.48 6.57
N ARG A 116 -1.18 13.12 7.65
CA ARG A 116 -0.57 11.79 7.84
C ARG A 116 -1.58 10.65 7.76
N HIS A 117 -2.84 10.88 8.16
CA HIS A 117 -3.82 9.80 8.27
C HIS A 117 -4.12 9.17 6.91
N PHE A 118 -4.16 9.98 5.84
CA PHE A 118 -4.36 9.50 4.47
C PHE A 118 -3.15 8.77 3.88
N MET A 119 -1.96 8.91 4.49
CA MET A 119 -0.76 8.17 4.07
C MET A 119 -0.73 6.74 4.63
N THR A 120 -1.46 6.49 5.72
CA THR A 120 -1.45 5.20 6.45
C THR A 120 -1.90 4.01 5.59
N PRO A 121 -3.03 4.08 4.86
CA PRO A 121 -3.51 2.93 4.08
C PRO A 121 -2.47 2.44 3.07
N TRP A 122 -1.82 3.37 2.37
CA TRP A 122 -0.76 3.04 1.41
C TRP A 122 0.45 2.40 2.08
N MET A 123 0.90 2.93 3.23
CA MET A 123 2.02 2.34 3.96
C MET A 123 1.72 0.90 4.41
N MET A 124 0.47 0.60 4.77
CA MET A 124 0.05 -0.76 5.14
C MET A 124 0.09 -1.70 3.94
N VAL A 125 -0.49 -1.29 2.80
CA VAL A 125 -0.46 -2.06 1.54
C VAL A 125 0.97 -2.31 1.07
N MET A 126 1.84 -1.31 1.15
CA MET A 126 3.22 -1.47 0.73
C MET A 126 4.01 -2.41 1.66
N MET A 127 3.73 -2.42 2.98
CA MET A 127 4.32 -3.39 3.90
C MET A 127 3.87 -4.82 3.61
N THR A 128 2.60 -5.03 3.26
CA THR A 128 2.13 -6.37 2.89
C THR A 128 2.77 -6.84 1.60
N ILE A 129 2.97 -5.96 0.62
CA ILE A 129 3.72 -6.27 -0.62
C ILE A 129 5.17 -6.64 -0.30
N ILE A 130 5.89 -5.84 0.50
CA ILE A 130 7.27 -6.14 0.90
C ILE A 130 7.36 -7.49 1.63
N SER A 131 6.40 -7.76 2.52
CA SER A 131 6.35 -9.03 3.27
C SER A 131 6.10 -10.21 2.34
N ALA A 132 5.16 -10.09 1.39
CA ALA A 132 4.87 -11.13 0.40
C ALA A 132 6.08 -11.42 -0.50
N LEU A 133 6.77 -10.37 -0.98
CA LEU A 133 8.01 -10.51 -1.75
C LEU A 133 9.14 -11.14 -0.93
N THR A 134 9.22 -10.82 0.36
CA THR A 134 10.24 -11.42 1.24
C THR A 134 9.95 -12.90 1.46
N ILE A 135 8.70 -13.26 1.74
CA ILE A 135 8.27 -14.65 1.91
C ILE A 135 8.53 -15.46 0.63
N SER A 136 8.30 -14.89 -0.55
CA SER A 136 8.54 -15.56 -1.83
C SER A 136 10.02 -15.90 -2.09
N LEU A 137 10.98 -15.20 -1.47
CA LEU A 137 12.40 -15.57 -1.56
C LEU A 137 12.74 -16.88 -0.83
N PHE A 138 12.01 -17.19 0.24
CA PHE A 138 12.31 -18.31 1.16
C PHE A 138 11.45 -19.55 0.92
N LEU A 139 10.34 -19.43 0.19
CA LEU A 139 9.53 -20.56 -0.27
C LEU A 139 10.25 -21.25 -1.45
N VAL A 140 11.24 -22.09 -1.12
CA VAL A 140 12.14 -22.77 -2.07
C VAL A 140 11.66 -24.16 -2.49
N GLU A 141 10.69 -24.75 -1.80
CA GLU A 141 10.19 -26.08 -2.15
C GLU A 141 8.98 -26.01 -3.09
N GLN A 142 9.20 -26.49 -4.33
CA GLN A 142 8.21 -26.79 -5.36
C GLN A 142 7.39 -25.60 -5.88
N ASP A 143 7.79 -25.07 -7.04
CA ASP A 143 6.92 -24.37 -8.01
C ASP A 143 5.79 -23.52 -7.39
N CYS A 144 6.15 -22.66 -6.44
CA CYS A 144 5.21 -21.86 -5.66
C CYS A 144 5.04 -20.44 -6.26
N PRO A 145 3.93 -19.74 -5.98
CA PRO A 145 2.99 -19.41 -7.04
C PRO A 145 3.29 -18.08 -7.71
N PHE A 146 4.05 -17.18 -7.08
CA PHE A 146 4.23 -15.83 -7.65
C PHE A 146 5.13 -15.81 -8.90
N ILE A 147 6.09 -16.75 -8.98
CA ILE A 147 6.98 -16.94 -10.13
C ILE A 147 6.50 -18.12 -10.99
N ALA A 148 5.90 -19.14 -10.38
CA ALA A 148 5.29 -20.26 -11.11
C ALA A 148 4.03 -19.87 -11.92
N ILE A 149 3.30 -18.80 -11.55
CA ILE A 149 2.21 -18.21 -12.38
C ILE A 149 2.73 -17.77 -13.77
N LEU A 150 4.03 -17.47 -13.91
CA LEU A 150 4.69 -17.14 -15.18
C LEU A 150 5.37 -18.36 -15.86
N GLY A 151 5.21 -19.56 -15.31
CA GLY A 151 5.62 -20.81 -15.96
C GLY A 151 7.13 -21.12 -15.96
N GLY A 152 7.92 -20.54 -15.05
CA GLY A 152 9.38 -20.71 -14.99
C GLY A 152 9.90 -21.45 -13.76
N LYS A 153 11.02 -22.18 -13.91
CA LYS A 153 11.86 -22.62 -12.78
C LYS A 153 12.62 -21.40 -12.25
N ALA A 154 12.48 -21.11 -10.96
CA ALA A 154 13.10 -19.92 -10.36
C ALA A 154 14.65 -20.01 -10.34
N ASP A 155 15.28 -19.41 -11.36
CA ASP A 155 16.73 -19.30 -11.46
C ASP A 155 17.29 -18.28 -10.45
N ILE A 156 18.59 -18.37 -10.15
CA ILE A 156 19.31 -17.44 -9.27
C ILE A 156 19.11 -15.99 -9.75
N CYS A 157 19.08 -15.76 -11.07
CA CYS A 157 18.85 -14.44 -11.64
C CYS A 157 17.50 -13.84 -11.22
N GLU A 158 16.43 -14.63 -11.21
CA GLU A 158 15.09 -14.17 -10.81
C GLU A 158 15.03 -13.81 -9.33
N ARG A 159 15.72 -14.58 -8.47
CA ARG A 159 15.83 -14.29 -7.03
C ARG A 159 16.57 -12.98 -6.77
N VAL A 160 17.62 -12.70 -7.53
CA VAL A 160 18.35 -11.42 -7.45
C VAL A 160 17.45 -10.26 -7.86
N ILE A 161 16.64 -10.42 -8.90
CA ILE A 161 15.67 -9.40 -9.33
C ILE A 161 14.65 -9.13 -8.21
N VAL A 162 14.07 -10.17 -7.61
CA VAL A 162 13.11 -10.02 -6.49
C VAL A 162 13.77 -9.33 -5.28
N LEU A 163 15.01 -9.68 -4.96
CA LEU A 163 15.76 -9.02 -3.88
C LEU A 163 15.95 -7.51 -4.16
N LEU A 164 16.29 -7.12 -5.39
CA LEU A 164 16.40 -5.71 -5.77
C LEU A 164 15.06 -4.97 -5.65
N PHE A 165 13.95 -5.63 -6.00
CA PHE A 165 12.60 -5.09 -5.80
C PHE A 165 12.27 -4.87 -4.32
N ILE A 166 12.63 -5.80 -3.44
CA ILE A 166 12.43 -5.67 -1.99
C ILE A 166 13.22 -4.48 -1.44
N ILE A 167 14.49 -4.35 -1.81
CA ILE A 167 15.35 -3.25 -1.35
C ILE A 167 14.77 -1.91 -1.81
N THR A 168 14.40 -1.80 -3.09
CA THR A 168 13.82 -0.59 -3.66
C THR A 168 12.49 -0.24 -2.99
N SER A 169 11.61 -1.23 -2.82
CA SER A 169 10.31 -1.07 -2.16
C SER A 169 10.45 -0.63 -0.71
N SER A 170 11.39 -1.23 0.03
CA SER A 170 11.68 -0.89 1.41
C SER A 170 12.21 0.54 1.54
N TYR A 171 13.07 0.98 0.62
CA TYR A 171 13.55 2.36 0.57
C TYR A 171 12.40 3.35 0.31
N ILE A 172 11.57 3.10 -0.70
CA ILE A 172 10.41 3.96 -1.01
C ILE A 172 9.47 4.03 0.19
N TRP A 173 9.16 2.90 0.81
CA TRP A 173 8.35 2.84 2.02
C TRP A 173 8.95 3.69 3.14
N PHE A 174 10.26 3.57 3.37
CA PHE A 174 10.96 4.27 4.43
C PHE A 174 10.98 5.80 4.23
N VAL A 175 11.01 6.27 2.97
CA VAL A 175 10.86 7.70 2.64
C VAL A 175 9.47 8.20 3.03
N VAL A 176 8.41 7.48 2.65
CA VAL A 176 7.02 7.84 2.99
C VAL A 176 6.79 7.78 4.50
N TYR A 177 7.32 6.75 5.17
CA TYR A 177 7.29 6.61 6.62
C TYR A 177 8.00 7.78 7.33
N SER A 178 9.16 8.20 6.80
CA SER A 178 9.89 9.35 7.35
C SER A 178 9.08 10.64 7.24
N THR A 179 8.39 10.86 6.13
CA THR A 179 7.44 11.98 5.97
C THR A 179 6.28 11.88 6.95
N TYR A 180 5.67 10.70 7.06
CA TYR A 180 4.57 10.44 8.00
C TYR A 180 4.96 10.78 9.45
N LYS A 181 6.15 10.33 9.90
CA LYS A 181 6.66 10.63 11.23
C LYS A 181 7.07 12.09 11.41
N SER A 182 7.62 12.73 10.38
CA SER A 182 7.94 14.16 10.43
C SER A 182 6.69 15.03 10.67
N LEU A 183 5.54 14.65 10.09
CA LEU A 183 4.26 15.35 10.31
C LEU A 183 3.73 15.17 11.74
N GLU A 184 3.95 14.01 12.36
CA GLU A 184 3.61 13.77 13.77
C GLU A 184 4.40 14.68 14.71
N ILE A 185 5.73 14.71 14.54
CA ILE A 185 6.62 15.52 15.37
C ILE A 185 6.27 17.00 15.24
N LYS A 186 6.03 17.50 14.01
CA LYS A 186 5.63 18.89 13.79
C LYS A 186 4.32 19.25 14.50
N LYS A 187 3.30 18.38 14.43
CA LYS A 187 2.02 18.61 15.11
C LYS A 187 2.15 18.56 16.63
N GLY A 188 2.93 17.61 17.16
CA GLY A 188 3.24 17.53 18.60
C GLY A 188 3.91 18.80 19.11
N LEU A 189 4.92 19.29 18.38
CA LEU A 189 5.61 20.54 18.72
C LEU A 189 4.66 21.74 18.71
N THR A 190 3.77 21.86 17.72
CA THR A 190 2.79 22.96 17.69
C THR A 190 1.77 22.88 18.82
N HIS A 191 1.38 21.67 19.24
CA HIS A 191 0.44 21.48 20.34
C HIS A 191 1.08 21.84 21.69
N GLU A 192 2.35 21.46 21.92
CA GLU A 192 3.11 21.84 23.11
C GLU A 192 3.33 23.35 23.19
N VAL A 193 3.75 24.00 22.09
CA VAL A 193 3.97 25.45 22.05
C VAL A 193 2.66 26.22 22.26
N TYR A 194 1.55 25.76 21.68
CA TYR A 194 0.25 26.39 21.88
C TYR A 194 -0.24 26.24 23.34
N ASN A 195 -0.06 25.07 23.96
CA ASN A 195 -0.36 24.88 25.37
C ASN A 195 0.49 25.79 26.26
N PHE A 196 1.80 25.89 26.01
CA PHE A 196 2.70 26.76 26.78
C PHE A 196 2.26 28.23 26.71
N LYS A 197 1.81 28.68 25.53
CA LYS A 197 1.31 30.04 25.34
C LYS A 197 -0.03 30.29 26.03
N LYS A 198 -0.87 29.26 26.18
CA LYS A 198 -2.14 29.34 26.93
C LYS A 198 -1.91 29.43 28.44
N TYR A 199 -0.90 28.75 28.98
CA TYR A 199 -0.52 28.89 30.40
C TYR A 199 0.19 30.23 30.71
N ALA A 200 0.87 30.83 29.73
CA ALA A 200 1.58 32.11 29.92
C ALA A 200 0.66 33.35 29.90
N LEU A 201 -0.62 33.23 29.51
CA LEU A 201 -1.52 34.38 29.31
C LEU A 201 -2.44 34.69 30.50
N GLU A 202 -2.35 33.95 31.62
CA GLU A 202 -3.32 34.03 32.72
C GLU A 202 -2.74 34.50 34.08
N ILE A 203 -1.69 35.32 34.06
CA ILE A 203 -1.22 36.04 35.26
C ILE A 203 -1.22 37.54 34.98
N VAL A 204 -2.40 38.15 35.00
CA VAL A 204 -2.54 39.59 35.25
C VAL A 204 -2.95 39.74 36.72
N PRO A 205 -2.10 40.31 37.60
CA PRO A 205 -2.50 40.55 38.97
C PRO A 205 -3.54 41.69 39.00
N GLN A 206 -4.72 41.42 39.56
CA GLN A 206 -5.69 42.46 39.91
C GLN A 206 -5.09 43.39 40.99
N PRO A 207 -5.25 44.72 40.88
CA PRO A 207 -4.91 45.63 41.96
C PRO A 207 -5.96 45.53 43.07
N THR A 208 -5.50 45.19 44.28
CA THR A 208 -6.26 45.10 45.51
C THR A 208 -6.87 46.47 45.87
N LYS A 209 -8.20 46.56 45.89
CA LYS A 209 -8.92 47.70 46.48
C LYS A 209 -8.84 47.61 48.00
N SER A 210 -8.05 48.48 48.63
CA SER A 210 -8.08 48.68 50.08
C SER A 210 -9.32 49.51 50.46
N PHE A 211 -10.21 48.91 51.24
CA PHE A 211 -11.30 49.57 51.94
C PHE A 211 -10.73 50.55 52.99
N HIS A 212 -11.22 51.79 52.99
CA HIS A 212 -11.02 52.76 54.07
C HIS A 212 -12.40 53.05 54.69
N VAL A 213 -12.57 52.74 55.98
CA VAL A 213 -13.74 53.15 56.77
C VAL A 213 -13.28 53.80 58.09
N SER A 214 -13.42 55.12 58.10
CA SER A 214 -13.82 56.08 59.16
C SER A 214 -13.70 55.75 60.65
N ALA A 215 -13.10 56.68 61.42
CA ALA A 215 -13.70 57.27 62.63
C ALA A 215 -13.04 58.62 63.05
N THR A 216 -13.81 59.72 62.88
CA THR A 216 -14.02 60.94 63.72
C THR A 216 -12.93 61.55 64.65
N MET A 217 -12.53 62.80 64.31
CA MET A 217 -12.45 64.10 65.07
C MET A 217 -12.23 64.12 66.62
N PRO A 218 -11.50 65.12 67.21
CA PRO A 218 -11.89 66.55 67.21
C PRO A 218 -10.77 67.63 67.21
N TYR A 219 -11.22 68.90 67.15
CA TYR A 219 -10.53 70.21 67.15
C TYR A 219 -9.52 70.45 68.31
N ASP A 220 -8.44 71.22 68.07
CA ASP A 220 -8.27 72.63 68.54
C ASP A 220 -6.84 73.20 68.31
N VAL A 221 -6.81 74.54 68.18
CA VAL A 221 -5.72 75.55 68.06
C VAL A 221 -5.19 75.88 66.66
#